data_AF-A0A0A9FS96-F1
#
_entry.id   AF-A0A0A9FS96-F1
#
_cell.length_a   1.000
_cell.length_b   1.000
_cell.length_c   1.000
_cell.angle_alpha   90.00
_cell.angle_beta   90.00
_cell.angle_gamma   90.00
#
_symmetry.space_group_name_H-M   'P 1'
#
loop_
_entity.id
_entity.type
_entity.pdbx_description
1 polymer ?
#
loop_
_entity_poly.entity_id
_entity_poly.type
_entity_poly.pdbx_seq_one_letter_code
_entity_poly.pdbx_strand_id
1 'polypeptide(L)'
;MLFHCPHASNIWHSLGLNTIQAMITCSAIAHGAHPTGTATINQDWPTIIIAVAWNIWLARNRKVFDNVDIPIQRIKEQCADTLRI
;
A
#
# COMPACT_ATOMS: atom_id res chain seq x y z
N MET A 1 8.31 9.00 -1.33
CA MET A 1 7.15 9.27 -2.23
C MET A 1 5.91 8.45 -1.87
N LEU A 2 6.02 7.14 -1.60
CA LEU A 2 4.87 6.25 -1.40
C LEU A 2 3.95 6.58 -0.19
N PHE A 3 4.52 7.17 0.86
CA PHE A 3 3.80 7.56 2.10
C PHE A 3 3.64 9.08 2.28
N HIS A 4 4.26 9.87 1.40
CA HIS A 4 4.34 11.33 1.55
C HIS A 4 3.70 12.08 0.38
N CYS A 5 3.46 11.41 -0.76
CA CYS A 5 2.78 12.00 -1.91
C CYS A 5 1.27 12.07 -1.64
N PRO A 6 0.60 13.22 -1.79
CA PRO A 6 -0.84 13.36 -1.55
C PRO A 6 -1.69 12.34 -2.31
N HIS A 7 -1.34 12.06 -3.57
CA HIS A 7 -2.05 11.08 -4.39
C HIS A 7 -1.94 9.66 -3.83
N ALA A 8 -0.74 9.26 -3.40
CA ALA A 8 -0.52 7.95 -2.79
C ALA A 8 -1.22 7.84 -1.41
N SER A 9 -1.15 8.89 -0.60
CA SER A 9 -1.85 8.97 0.69
C SER A 9 -3.36 8.80 0.52
N ASN A 10 -3.97 9.40 -0.50
CA ASN A 10 -5.40 9.22 -0.79
C ASN A 10 -5.76 7.76 -1.10
N ILE A 11 -4.86 7.01 -1.75
CA ILE A 11 -5.08 5.58 -2.03
C ILE A 11 -5.06 4.78 -0.72
N TRP A 12 -4.07 5.01 0.16
CA TRP A 12 -4.02 4.40 1.50
C TRP A 12 -5.29 4.69 2.30
N HIS A 13 -5.72 5.95 2.35
CA HIS A 13 -6.95 6.35 3.04
C HIS A 13 -8.21 5.73 2.42
N SER A 14 -8.28 5.59 1.09
CA SER A 14 -9.43 4.98 0.40
C SER A 14 -9.61 3.48 0.73
N LEU A 15 -8.52 2.83 1.16
CA LEU A 15 -8.49 1.44 1.63
C LEU A 15 -8.76 1.34 3.14
N GLY A 16 -9.00 2.46 3.83
CA GLY A 16 -9.16 2.51 5.29
C GLY A 16 -7.85 2.35 6.06
N LEU A 17 -6.70 2.44 5.38
CA LEU A 17 -5.39 2.25 5.99
C LEU A 17 -4.80 3.60 6.42
N ASN A 18 -4.24 3.64 7.62
CA ASN A 18 -3.50 4.80 8.11
C ASN A 18 -2.08 4.81 7.53
N THR A 19 -1.74 5.83 6.75
CA THR A 19 -0.44 6.00 6.11
C THR A 19 0.73 6.02 7.11
N ILE A 20 0.54 6.57 8.31
CA ILE A 20 1.57 6.60 9.38
C ILE A 20 1.80 5.18 9.91
N GLN A 21 0.72 4.43 10.16
CA GLN A 21 0.84 3.05 10.61
C GLN A 21 1.55 2.18 9.56
N ALA A 22 1.18 2.32 8.28
CA ALA A 22 1.83 1.62 7.18
C ALA A 22 3.33 1.95 7.11
N MET A 23 3.71 3.21 7.31
CA MET A 23 5.11 3.65 7.34
C MET A 23 5.89 3.06 8.52
N ILE A 24 5.31 3.05 9.73
CA ILE A 24 5.93 2.46 10.93
C ILE A 24 6.15 0.97 10.71
N THR A 25 5.13 0.25 10.22
CA THR A 25 5.22 -1.19 9.95
C THR A 25 6.25 -1.48 8.84
N CYS A 26 6.30 -0.69 7.77
CA CYS A 26 7.36 -0.80 6.75
C CYS A 26 8.76 -0.66 7.36
N SER A 27 8.94 0.36 8.21
CA SER A 27 10.22 0.60 8.86
C SER A 27 10.62 -0.58 9.77
N ALA A 28 9.68 -1.09 10.56
CA ALA A 28 9.92 -2.26 11.41
C ALA A 28 10.35 -3.49 10.59
N ILE A 29 9.63 -3.79 9.50
CA ILE A 29 9.97 -4.89 8.58
C ILE A 29 11.36 -4.69 7.97
N ALA A 30 11.67 -3.49 7.49
CA ALA A 30 12.95 -3.18 6.85
C ALA A 30 14.16 -3.34 7.78
N HIS A 31 13.97 -3.11 9.09
CA HIS A 31 15.01 -3.27 10.11
C HIS A 31 15.02 -4.68 10.74
N GLY A 32 14.33 -5.66 10.14
CA GLY A 32 14.31 -7.04 10.63
C GLY A 32 13.56 -7.22 11.94
N ALA A 33 12.81 -6.20 12.39
CA ALA A 33 11.95 -6.33 13.55
C ALA A 33 10.75 -7.18 13.15
N HIS A 34 10.66 -8.39 13.70
CA HIS A 34 9.40 -9.10 13.76
C HIS A 34 8.44 -8.23 14.60
N PRO A 35 7.16 -8.09 14.25
CA PRO A 35 6.21 -7.39 15.11
C PRO A 35 6.09 -8.14 16.45
N THR A 36 6.96 -7.83 17.40
CA THR A 36 6.96 -8.33 18.78
C THR A 36 5.98 -7.45 19.55
N GLY A 37 4.70 -7.66 19.32
CA GLY A 37 3.65 -6.90 19.97
C GLY A 37 2.30 -7.48 19.62
N THR A 38 1.58 -7.89 20.66
CA THR A 38 0.27 -8.56 20.72
C THR A 38 -0.91 -7.77 20.11
N ALA A 39 -0.73 -7.09 18.98
CA ALA A 39 -1.82 -6.43 18.24
C ALA A 39 -2.10 -7.20 16.95
N THR A 40 -3.02 -8.16 17.06
CA THR A 40 -3.74 -8.85 15.96
C THR A 40 -2.89 -9.71 15.00
N ILE A 41 -2.81 -10.99 15.34
CA ILE A 41 -2.24 -12.12 14.57
C ILE A 41 -3.01 -12.43 13.25
N ASN A 42 -3.99 -11.62 12.84
CA ASN A 42 -4.93 -12.00 11.77
C ASN A 42 -4.85 -11.17 10.47
N GLN A 43 -3.97 -10.18 10.38
CA GLN A 43 -3.76 -9.44 9.14
C GLN A 43 -2.28 -9.44 8.78
N ASP A 44 -1.96 -10.06 7.65
CA ASP A 44 -0.63 -10.07 7.05
C ASP A 44 -0.30 -8.66 6.53
N TRP A 45 0.00 -7.76 7.47
CA TRP A 45 0.36 -6.38 7.21
C TRP A 45 1.51 -6.23 6.21
N PRO A 46 2.59 -7.04 6.26
CA PRO A 46 3.59 -7.07 5.19
C PRO A 46 2.97 -7.27 3.81
N THR A 47 2.11 -8.27 3.64
CA THR A 47 1.44 -8.55 2.37
C THR A 47 0.50 -7.42 1.95
N ILE A 48 -0.29 -6.85 2.87
CA ILE A 48 -1.15 -5.69 2.62
C ILE A 48 -0.33 -4.50 2.11
N ILE A 49 0.76 -4.18 2.81
CA ILE A 49 1.65 -3.08 2.46
C ILE A 49 2.27 -3.29 1.09
N ILE A 50 2.80 -4.49 0.82
CA ILE A 50 3.44 -4.83 -0.45
C ILE A 50 2.42 -4.75 -1.60
N ALA A 51 1.23 -5.31 -1.43
CA ALA A 51 0.18 -5.30 -2.44
C ALA A 51 -0.24 -3.87 -2.81
N VAL A 52 -0.44 -3.00 -1.81
CA VAL A 52 -0.82 -1.61 -2.06
C VAL A 52 0.33 -0.83 -2.68
N ALA A 53 1.56 -1.00 -2.18
CA ALA A 53 2.75 -0.36 -2.74
C ALA A 53 2.98 -0.76 -4.20
N TRP A 54 2.78 -2.04 -4.52
CA TRP A 54 2.88 -2.58 -5.87
C TRP A 54 1.86 -1.93 -6.82
N ASN A 55 0.60 -1.83 -6.41
CA ASN A 55 -0.45 -1.25 -7.26
C ASN A 55 -0.25 0.26 -7.47
N ILE A 56 0.22 0.99 -6.45
CA ILE A 56 0.61 2.41 -6.59
C ILE A 56 1.79 2.54 -7.58
N TRP A 57 2.81 1.69 -7.43
CA TRP A 57 3.95 1.67 -8.33
C TRP A 57 3.51 1.36 -9.77
N LEU A 58 2.68 0.35 -9.98
CA LEU A 58 2.17 -0.03 -11.30
C LEU A 58 1.39 1.11 -11.97
N ALA A 59 0.49 1.76 -11.23
CA ALA A 59 -0.27 2.89 -11.74
C ALA A 59 0.63 4.06 -12.16
N ARG A 60 1.65 4.37 -11.35
CA ARG A 60 2.65 5.39 -11.70
C ARG A 60 3.41 5.02 -12.98
N ASN A 61 3.82 3.76 -13.12
CA ASN A 61 4.57 3.33 -14.31
C ASN A 61 3.71 3.36 -15.57
N ARG A 62 2.43 2.96 -15.50
CA ARG A 62 1.49 3.10 -16.63
C ARG A 62 1.29 4.56 -17.06
N LYS A 63 1.28 5.50 -16.11
CA LYS A 63 1.25 6.92 -16.46
C LYS A 63 2.55 7.37 -17.15
N VAL A 64 3.71 6.92 -16.68
CA VAL A 64 5.00 7.34 -17.22
C VAL A 64 5.31 6.72 -18.58
N PHE A 65 5.05 5.42 -18.76
CA PHE A 65 5.43 4.68 -19.95
C PHE A 65 4.31 4.60 -21.00
N ASP A 66 3.05 4.53 -20.56
CA ASP A 66 1.90 4.33 -21.46
C ASP A 66 1.02 5.60 -21.57
N ASN A 67 1.34 6.67 -20.82
CA ASN A 67 0.51 7.88 -20.66
C ASN A 67 -0.94 7.61 -20.21
N VAL A 68 -1.16 6.52 -19.47
CA VAL A 68 -2.48 6.13 -18.96
C VAL A 68 -2.64 6.61 -17.51
N ASP A 69 -3.64 7.48 -17.27
CA ASP A 69 -4.06 7.84 -15.91
C ASP A 69 -5.03 6.79 -15.35
N ILE A 70 -4.65 6.18 -14.22
CA ILE A 70 -5.53 5.23 -13.52
C ILE A 70 -6.24 5.95 -12.36
N PRO A 71 -7.59 5.97 -12.35
CA PRO A 71 -8.34 6.55 -11.24
C PRO A 71 -8.06 5.83 -9.91
N ILE A 72 -8.06 6.58 -8.81
CA ILE A 72 -7.84 6.04 -7.45
C ILE A 72 -8.79 4.87 -7.14
N GLN A 73 -10.05 4.97 -7.56
CA GLN A 73 -11.04 3.91 -7.36
C GLN A 73 -10.61 2.60 -8.04
N ARG A 74 -10.01 2.68 -9.22
CA ARG A 74 -9.51 1.51 -9.93
C ARG A 74 -8.29 0.91 -9.24
N ILE A 75 -7.38 1.76 -8.74
CA ILE A 75 -6.23 1.28 -7.95
C ILE A 75 -6.70 0.57 -6.67
N LYS A 76 -7.72 1.10 -6.00
CA LYS A 76 -8.34 0.46 -4.83
C LYS A 76 -8.90 -0.93 -5.15
N GLU A 77 -9.64 -1.07 -6.25
CA GLU A 77 -10.13 -2.36 -6.72
C GLU A 77 -8.98 -3.33 -6.98
N GLN A 78 -7.94 -2.89 -7.68
CA GLN A 78 -6.76 -3.72 -7.96
C GLN A 78 -6.03 -4.15 -6.68
N CYS A 79 -5.94 -3.29 -5.67
CA CYS A 79 -5.39 -3.66 -4.36
C CYS A 79 -6.24 -4.76 -3.70
N ALA A 80 -7.57 -4.63 -3.72
CA ALA A 80 -8.47 -5.65 -3.17
C ALA A 80 -8.36 -6.98 -3.92
N ASP A 81 -8.25 -6.96 -5.25
CA ASP A 81 -8.07 -8.16 -6.07
C ASP A 81 -6.70 -8.80 -5.83
N THR A 82 -5.64 -8.01 -5.65
CA THR A 82 -4.30 -8.49 -5.29
C THR A 82 -4.26 -9.13 -3.90
N LEU A 83 -5.13 -8.70 -2.98
CA LEU A 83 -5.21 -9.27 -1.63
C LEU A 83 -6.14 -10.47 -1.53
N ARG A 84 -6.94 -10.73 -2.56
CA ARG A 84 -7.81 -11.92 -2.68
C ARG A 84 -7.11 -13.10 -3.35
N ILE A 85 -5.83 -12.97 -3.69
CA ILE A 85 -5.00 -14.08 -4.19
C ILE A 85 -5.04 -15.24 -3.20
#